data_AF-A0A9D8BKX1-F1
#
_entry.id   AF-A0A9D8BKX1-F1
#
_cell.length_a   1.000
_cell.length_b   1.000
_cell.length_c   1.000
_cell.angle_alpha   90.00
_cell.angle_beta   90.00
_cell.angle_gamma   90.00
#
_symmetry.space_group_name_H-M   'P 1'
#
loop_
_entity.id
_entity.type
_entity.pdbx_description
1 polymer ?
#
loop_
_entity_poly.entity_id
_entity_poly.type
_entity_poly.pdbx_seq_one_letter_code
_entity_poly.pdbx_strand_id
1 'polypeptide(L)'
;MPKPLRALTLRWTGTGVVCHEALLRIMKDIPFEFCASLSPKHNPYPNLNDESQPWFNTSDARNGIYPGDQASLMPLDEALIESMRDCEALFMYMMMRGEYARNIPYPERKHRYLKHLRFWNDFIERNRITILLSSTLPHEMPDHLIYALCKVKGIRTVFTHATPIRDTAFLQENIEESAVQIRDAYEALRGTDASGLSLSPKLEEYFAKQTSPKGTAAMVFPEKPISVLIRFHRRILSTKGAFMHWITSLWSAVAWSHRIHKFLSLRTQRLLRQYYDQHAVKPDLQKPYIYFPLQYQPECSTCPMAGAFVDQDISIHVLSKTAPNDVLIYVKEHPRQRKVGTLGRTLQFYRDLVAMPNVRLVAHETDTFDLREHCAAVATGTGTAGLEAIFRGKPVILFGHVFYQYGPAVFQVKTHSDCEHAMKEIFHNTVKPSSMEARRFLKAVENTRVHGSVTDLYYLNESDLTIEQSTGAFEAMLRKHLSALPA
;
A
#
# COMPACT_ATOMS: atom_id res chain seq x y z
N MET A 1 5.61 -30.10 -24.14
CA MET A 1 4.98 -28.76 -24.15
C MET A 1 4.84 -28.32 -22.70
N PRO A 2 5.07 -27.04 -22.35
CA PRO A 2 4.81 -26.56 -21.00
C PRO A 2 3.34 -26.84 -20.62
N LYS A 3 3.09 -27.28 -19.38
CA LYS A 3 1.72 -27.52 -18.91
C LYS A 3 0.89 -26.23 -19.01
N PRO A 4 -0.36 -26.28 -19.47
CA PRO A 4 -1.24 -25.12 -19.49
C PRO A 4 -1.36 -24.49 -18.09
N LEU A 5 -1.40 -23.16 -18.05
CA LEU A 5 -1.52 -22.41 -16.80
C LEU A 5 -2.95 -22.46 -16.26
N ARG A 6 -3.06 -22.53 -14.94
CA ARG A 6 -4.31 -22.40 -14.19
C ARG A 6 -4.21 -21.19 -13.29
N ALA A 7 -4.71 -20.06 -13.75
CA ALA A 7 -4.50 -18.77 -13.11
C ALA A 7 -5.68 -18.32 -12.25
N LEU A 8 -5.37 -17.57 -11.20
CA LEU A 8 -6.30 -16.69 -10.51
C LEU A 8 -5.81 -15.25 -10.68
N THR A 9 -6.68 -14.37 -11.21
CA THR A 9 -6.36 -12.97 -11.46
C THR A 9 -7.06 -12.06 -10.45
N LEU A 10 -6.32 -11.12 -9.84
CA LEU A 10 -6.87 -10.14 -8.90
C LEU A 10 -6.84 -8.74 -9.51
N ARG A 11 -8.01 -8.13 -9.68
CA ARG A 11 -8.24 -6.74 -10.14
C ARG A 11 -7.86 -6.38 -11.57
N TRP A 12 -7.46 -7.35 -12.40
CA TRP A 12 -7.00 -7.13 -13.77
C TRP A 12 -8.02 -6.40 -14.66
N THR A 13 -9.32 -6.56 -14.41
CA THR A 13 -10.38 -6.10 -15.32
C THR A 13 -11.08 -4.80 -14.88
N GLY A 14 -10.75 -4.27 -13.70
CA GLY A 14 -11.45 -3.11 -13.10
C GLY A 14 -10.78 -1.77 -13.35
N THR A 15 -9.50 -1.66 -13.00
CA THR A 15 -8.70 -0.43 -13.08
C THR A 15 -7.50 -0.57 -14.03
N GLY A 16 -7.18 -1.79 -14.48
CA GLY A 16 -5.98 -2.11 -15.26
C GLY A 16 -6.29 -2.56 -16.68
N VAL A 17 -6.85 -1.69 -17.53
CA VAL A 17 -6.99 -1.96 -18.98
C VAL A 17 -5.68 -2.50 -19.56
N VAL A 18 -4.56 -1.89 -19.15
CA VAL A 18 -3.20 -2.31 -19.50
C VAL A 18 -2.92 -3.77 -19.12
N CYS A 19 -3.23 -4.18 -17.88
CA CYS A 19 -2.99 -5.54 -17.43
C CYS A 19 -3.88 -6.56 -18.15
N HIS A 20 -5.18 -6.29 -18.29
CA HIS A 20 -6.10 -7.21 -18.98
C HIS A 20 -5.71 -7.41 -20.45
N GLU A 21 -5.43 -6.31 -21.17
CA GLU A 21 -4.99 -6.37 -22.58
C GLU A 21 -3.66 -7.12 -22.72
N ALA A 22 -2.69 -6.89 -21.83
CA ALA A 22 -1.43 -7.63 -21.84
C ALA A 22 -1.65 -9.14 -21.63
N LEU A 23 -2.56 -9.53 -20.73
CA LEU A 23 -2.88 -10.95 -20.50
C LEU A 23 -3.51 -11.58 -21.73
N LEU A 24 -4.44 -10.87 -22.41
CA LEU A 24 -5.06 -11.33 -23.65
C LEU A 24 -4.02 -11.59 -24.75
N ARG A 25 -2.99 -10.74 -24.85
CA ARG A 25 -1.88 -10.93 -25.80
C ARG A 25 -1.04 -12.14 -25.43
N ILE A 26 -0.68 -12.30 -24.16
CA ILE A 26 0.09 -13.43 -23.66
C ILE A 26 -0.64 -14.75 -23.87
N MET A 27 -1.95 -14.79 -23.66
CA MET A 27 -2.81 -15.97 -23.85
C MET A 27 -2.85 -16.48 -25.30
N LYS A 28 -2.35 -15.71 -26.28
CA LYS A 28 -2.19 -16.19 -27.66
C LYS A 28 -1.02 -17.15 -27.82
N ASP A 29 0.01 -16.99 -27.00
CA ASP A 29 1.28 -17.72 -27.13
C ASP A 29 1.55 -18.67 -25.96
N ILE A 30 1.03 -18.35 -24.77
CA ILE A 30 1.16 -19.17 -23.56
C ILE A 30 -0.20 -19.81 -23.28
N PRO A 31 -0.30 -21.15 -23.23
CA PRO A 31 -1.58 -21.83 -23.04
C PRO A 31 -2.10 -21.66 -21.60
N PHE A 32 -3.36 -21.27 -21.46
CA PHE A 32 -4.12 -21.28 -20.21
C PHE A 32 -5.25 -22.29 -20.37
N GLU A 33 -5.44 -23.19 -19.40
CA GLU A 33 -6.63 -24.06 -19.36
C GLU A 33 -7.71 -23.54 -18.40
N PHE A 34 -7.34 -22.62 -17.50
CA PHE A 34 -8.23 -22.06 -16.50
C PHE A 34 -7.76 -20.65 -16.10
N CYS A 35 -8.67 -19.69 -15.97
CA CYS A 35 -8.36 -18.34 -15.51
C CYS A 35 -9.54 -17.73 -14.75
N ALA A 36 -9.56 -17.87 -13.43
CA ALA A 36 -10.54 -17.20 -12.59
C ALA A 36 -10.19 -15.72 -12.38
N SER A 37 -11.19 -14.89 -12.12
CA SER A 37 -10.99 -13.45 -11.89
C SER A 37 -11.75 -12.92 -10.68
N LEU A 38 -11.05 -12.21 -9.79
CA LEU A 38 -11.63 -11.41 -8.71
C LEU A 38 -11.52 -9.94 -9.08
N SER A 39 -12.62 -9.31 -9.47
CA SER A 39 -12.58 -7.93 -9.98
C SER A 39 -13.93 -7.20 -9.88
N PRO A 40 -13.94 -5.85 -9.99
CA PRO A 40 -15.18 -5.09 -9.96
C PRO A 40 -16.12 -5.34 -11.14
N LYS A 41 -15.57 -5.73 -12.30
CA LYS A 41 -16.30 -5.91 -13.56
C LYS A 41 -15.92 -7.23 -14.22
N HIS A 42 -16.93 -7.92 -14.76
CA HIS A 42 -16.72 -9.13 -15.53
C HIS A 42 -16.20 -8.80 -16.93
N ASN A 43 -14.95 -9.17 -17.23
CA ASN A 43 -14.38 -9.12 -18.57
C ASN A 43 -13.82 -10.52 -18.91
N PRO A 44 -14.55 -11.34 -19.69
CA PRO A 44 -14.14 -12.70 -19.99
C PRO A 44 -12.94 -12.75 -20.93
N TYR A 45 -12.20 -13.86 -20.90
CA TYR A 45 -11.12 -14.20 -21.80
C TYR A 45 -11.68 -14.99 -23.00
N PRO A 46 -11.57 -14.47 -24.24
CA PRO A 46 -12.17 -15.10 -25.42
C PRO A 46 -11.68 -16.52 -25.73
N ASN A 47 -10.48 -16.87 -25.27
CA ASN A 47 -9.85 -18.17 -25.54
C ASN A 47 -10.25 -19.26 -24.52
N LEU A 48 -11.12 -18.94 -23.55
CA LEU A 48 -11.56 -19.83 -22.50
C LEU A 48 -13.08 -20.01 -22.55
N ASN A 49 -13.57 -21.16 -22.08
CA ASN A 49 -15.00 -21.42 -21.91
C ASN A 49 -15.48 -20.87 -20.56
N ASP A 50 -16.76 -20.53 -20.42
CA ASP A 50 -17.32 -19.94 -19.18
C ASP A 50 -16.99 -20.75 -17.91
N GLU A 51 -17.05 -22.08 -17.97
CA GLU A 51 -16.72 -22.97 -16.84
C GLU A 51 -15.25 -22.87 -16.40
N SER A 52 -14.36 -22.50 -17.32
CA SER A 52 -12.92 -22.36 -17.09
C SER A 52 -12.49 -20.94 -16.66
N GLN A 53 -13.44 -20.02 -16.51
CA GLN A 53 -13.16 -18.62 -16.17
C GLN A 53 -14.13 -17.99 -15.16
N PRO A 54 -14.37 -18.62 -14.00
CA PRO A 54 -15.31 -18.08 -13.02
C PRO A 54 -14.89 -16.67 -12.57
N TRP A 55 -15.88 -15.79 -12.45
CA TRP A 55 -15.71 -14.40 -12.03
C TRP A 55 -16.34 -14.13 -10.66
N PHE A 56 -15.61 -13.39 -9.84
CA PHE A 56 -16.03 -12.95 -8.51
C PHE A 56 -16.03 -11.43 -8.44
N ASN A 57 -17.14 -10.85 -8.00
CA ASN A 57 -17.22 -9.42 -7.76
C ASN A 57 -16.42 -9.03 -6.51
N THR A 58 -15.56 -8.01 -6.59
CA THR A 58 -14.76 -7.54 -5.44
C THR A 58 -15.59 -6.96 -4.29
N SER A 59 -16.76 -6.39 -4.56
CA SER A 59 -17.67 -5.90 -3.51
C SER A 59 -18.30 -7.06 -2.75
N ASP A 60 -18.75 -8.10 -3.44
CA ASP A 60 -19.33 -9.28 -2.83
C ASP A 60 -18.27 -10.06 -2.05
N ALA A 61 -17.10 -10.26 -2.65
CA ALA A 61 -15.97 -10.90 -1.99
C ALA A 61 -15.58 -10.16 -0.71
N ARG A 62 -15.50 -8.81 -0.69
CA ARG A 62 -15.23 -8.04 0.54
C ARG A 62 -16.24 -8.25 1.66
N ASN A 63 -17.47 -8.62 1.32
CA ASN A 63 -18.53 -8.94 2.28
C ASN A 63 -18.59 -10.44 2.62
N GLY A 64 -17.65 -11.24 2.10
CA GLY A 64 -17.65 -12.70 2.25
C GLY A 64 -18.84 -13.35 1.56
N ILE A 65 -19.37 -12.74 0.50
CA ILE A 65 -20.46 -13.29 -0.31
C ILE A 65 -19.81 -14.03 -1.48
N TYR A 66 -19.98 -15.34 -1.50
CA TYR A 66 -19.40 -16.24 -2.49
C TYR A 66 -20.49 -17.12 -3.12
N PRO A 67 -20.40 -17.43 -4.42
CA PRO A 67 -21.33 -18.32 -5.09
C PRO A 67 -21.17 -19.78 -4.61
N GLY A 68 -22.20 -20.58 -4.85
CA GLY A 68 -22.19 -22.02 -4.55
C GLY A 68 -22.61 -22.37 -3.13
N ASP A 69 -22.85 -23.67 -2.92
CA ASP A 69 -23.26 -24.21 -1.62
C ASP A 69 -22.08 -24.20 -0.63
N GLN A 70 -22.22 -23.38 0.40
CA GLN A 70 -21.22 -23.23 1.46
C GLN A 70 -21.09 -24.49 2.32
N ALA A 71 -22.07 -25.39 2.33
CA ALA A 71 -21.95 -26.67 3.03
C ALA A 71 -21.00 -27.64 2.30
N SER A 72 -20.86 -27.52 0.98
CA SER A 72 -20.02 -28.37 0.14
C SER A 72 -18.52 -28.02 0.14
N LEU A 73 -18.12 -26.90 0.75
CA LEU A 73 -16.72 -26.48 0.81
C LEU A 73 -15.93 -27.39 1.76
N MET A 74 -14.70 -27.75 1.36
CA MET A 74 -13.79 -28.49 2.24
C MET A 74 -13.64 -27.80 3.62
N PRO A 75 -13.60 -28.58 4.71
CA PRO A 75 -13.34 -28.02 6.04
C PRO A 75 -11.91 -27.49 6.14
N LEU A 76 -11.70 -26.55 7.05
CA LEU A 76 -10.36 -26.08 7.40
C LEU A 76 -9.73 -27.05 8.41
N ASP A 77 -8.48 -27.43 8.17
CA ASP A 77 -7.68 -28.17 9.15
C ASP A 77 -6.84 -27.24 10.03
N GLU A 78 -6.35 -27.78 11.15
CA GLU A 78 -5.52 -27.06 12.10
C GLU A 78 -4.22 -26.56 11.45
N ALA A 79 -3.55 -27.39 10.67
CA ALA A 79 -2.27 -27.06 10.04
C ALA A 79 -2.38 -25.81 9.16
N LEU A 80 -3.43 -25.70 8.35
CA LEU A 80 -3.68 -24.54 7.52
C LEU A 80 -4.02 -23.30 8.35
N ILE A 81 -4.89 -23.43 9.35
CA ILE A 81 -5.24 -22.31 10.24
C ILE A 81 -3.99 -21.75 10.93
N GLU A 82 -3.13 -22.63 11.44
CA GLU A 82 -1.89 -22.27 12.11
C GLU A 82 -0.88 -21.60 11.16
N SER A 83 -0.75 -22.11 9.92
CA SER A 83 0.12 -21.51 8.90
C SER A 83 -0.32 -20.11 8.44
N MET A 84 -1.58 -19.73 8.69
CA MET A 84 -2.18 -18.49 8.21
C MET A 84 -2.34 -17.42 9.30
N ARG A 85 -1.74 -17.60 10.49
CA ARG A 85 -1.85 -16.66 11.64
C ARG A 85 -1.41 -15.23 11.32
N ASP A 86 -0.31 -15.05 10.59
CA ASP A 86 0.18 -13.73 10.22
C ASP A 86 -0.81 -13.00 9.29
N CYS A 87 -1.38 -13.76 8.34
CA CYS A 87 -2.45 -13.26 7.49
C CYS A 87 -3.70 -12.92 8.30
N GLU A 88 -4.05 -13.72 9.31
CA GLU A 88 -5.18 -13.43 10.19
C GLU A 88 -5.01 -12.07 10.88
N ALA A 89 -3.86 -11.84 11.50
CA ALA A 89 -3.58 -10.60 12.22
C ALA A 89 -3.70 -9.38 11.28
N LEU A 90 -3.09 -9.44 10.10
CA LEU A 90 -3.20 -8.39 9.08
C LEU A 90 -4.64 -8.23 8.58
N PHE A 91 -5.37 -9.33 8.39
CA PHE A 91 -6.78 -9.30 7.98
C PHE A 91 -7.64 -8.55 9.00
N MET A 92 -7.43 -8.79 10.30
CA MET A 92 -8.12 -8.06 11.36
C MET A 92 -7.86 -6.56 11.26
N TYR A 93 -6.63 -6.14 10.95
CA TYR A 93 -6.26 -4.73 10.77
C TYR A 93 -6.90 -4.14 9.49
N MET A 94 -6.83 -4.86 8.36
CA MET A 94 -7.43 -4.43 7.10
C MET A 94 -8.95 -4.19 7.21
N MET A 95 -9.64 -4.98 8.05
CA MET A 95 -11.07 -4.81 8.29
C MET A 95 -11.46 -3.46 8.88
N MET A 96 -10.53 -2.71 9.48
CA MET A 96 -10.79 -1.34 9.94
C MET A 96 -11.27 -0.42 8.81
N ARG A 97 -10.93 -0.72 7.55
CA ARG A 97 -11.44 -0.02 6.35
C ARG A 97 -12.97 0.00 6.28
N GLY A 98 -13.66 -0.99 6.86
CA GLY A 98 -15.11 -1.05 6.93
C GLY A 98 -15.74 -0.27 8.09
N GLU A 99 -14.93 0.26 9.01
CA GLU A 99 -15.40 0.80 10.28
C GLU A 99 -15.77 2.28 10.27
N TYR A 100 -15.72 2.93 9.10
CA TYR A 100 -16.24 4.28 8.94
C TYR A 100 -17.74 4.39 9.29
N ALA A 101 -18.50 3.30 9.14
CA ALA A 101 -19.94 3.28 9.33
C ALA A 101 -20.41 2.59 10.62
N ARG A 102 -19.60 1.69 11.18
CA ARG A 102 -19.91 0.92 12.41
C ARG A 102 -18.65 0.28 13.00
N ASN A 103 -18.70 -0.07 14.28
CA ASN A 103 -17.67 -0.94 14.88
C ASN A 103 -17.87 -2.41 14.43
N ILE A 104 -16.80 -3.14 14.17
CA ILE A 104 -16.81 -4.57 13.83
C ILE A 104 -16.08 -5.34 14.93
N PRO A 105 -16.81 -6.02 15.84
CA PRO A 105 -16.21 -6.75 16.95
C PRO A 105 -15.28 -7.88 16.51
N TYR A 106 -14.29 -8.22 17.34
CA TYR A 106 -13.32 -9.29 17.06
C TYR A 106 -13.96 -10.62 16.63
N PRO A 107 -15.00 -11.17 17.30
CA PRO A 107 -15.62 -12.42 16.86
C PRO A 107 -16.20 -12.36 15.45
N GLU A 108 -16.77 -11.22 15.05
CA GLU A 108 -17.27 -11.02 13.69
C GLU A 108 -16.12 -10.99 12.68
N ARG A 109 -15.01 -10.33 13.02
CA ARG A 109 -13.82 -10.30 12.17
C ARG A 109 -13.22 -11.70 11.99
N LYS A 110 -13.08 -12.46 13.09
CA LYS A 110 -12.61 -13.86 13.08
C LYS A 110 -13.51 -14.74 12.23
N HIS A 111 -14.83 -14.65 12.41
CA HIS A 111 -15.78 -15.43 11.63
C HIS A 111 -15.67 -15.13 10.12
N ARG A 112 -15.58 -13.84 9.76
CA ARG A 112 -15.38 -13.45 8.36
C ARG A 112 -14.07 -14.00 7.82
N TYR A 113 -12.96 -13.79 8.50
CA TYR A 113 -11.64 -14.33 8.11
C TYR A 113 -11.71 -15.83 7.81
N LEU A 114 -12.27 -16.63 8.73
CA LEU A 114 -12.40 -18.08 8.54
C LEU A 114 -13.30 -18.44 7.35
N LYS A 115 -14.37 -17.68 7.12
CA LYS A 115 -15.23 -17.85 5.94
C LYS A 115 -14.47 -17.60 4.65
N HIS A 116 -13.66 -16.54 4.59
CA HIS A 116 -12.79 -16.25 3.45
C HIS A 116 -11.74 -17.34 3.24
N LEU A 117 -11.07 -17.75 4.32
CA LEU A 117 -10.02 -18.77 4.29
C LEU A 117 -10.57 -20.10 3.75
N ARG A 118 -11.73 -20.53 4.27
CA ARG A 118 -12.40 -21.77 3.83
C ARG A 118 -12.74 -21.74 2.34
N PHE A 119 -13.38 -20.66 1.88
CA PHE A 119 -13.79 -20.54 0.48
C PHE A 119 -12.60 -20.55 -0.47
N TRP A 120 -11.59 -19.70 -0.22
CA TRP A 120 -10.45 -19.59 -1.13
C TRP A 120 -9.51 -20.79 -1.06
N ASN A 121 -9.40 -21.46 0.09
CA ASN A 121 -8.67 -22.73 0.20
C ASN A 121 -9.30 -23.79 -0.70
N ASP A 122 -10.60 -24.02 -0.54
CA ASP A 122 -11.34 -24.97 -1.37
C ASP A 122 -11.25 -24.61 -2.86
N PHE A 123 -11.45 -23.33 -3.19
CA PHE A 123 -11.40 -22.85 -4.57
C PHE A 123 -10.04 -23.08 -5.23
N ILE A 124 -8.95 -22.76 -4.53
CA ILE A 124 -7.59 -22.92 -5.05
C ILE A 124 -7.24 -24.38 -5.29
N GLU A 125 -7.59 -25.26 -4.34
CA GLU A 125 -7.29 -26.69 -4.42
C GLU A 125 -8.14 -27.40 -5.48
N ARG A 126 -9.46 -27.19 -5.45
CA ARG A 126 -10.41 -27.80 -6.39
C ARG A 126 -10.09 -27.42 -7.83
N ASN A 127 -9.71 -26.15 -8.05
CA ASN A 127 -9.34 -25.65 -9.36
C ASN A 127 -7.84 -25.71 -9.63
N ARG A 128 -7.03 -26.39 -8.80
CA ARG A 128 -5.59 -26.61 -9.01
C ARG A 128 -4.84 -25.37 -9.51
N ILE A 129 -5.05 -24.22 -8.85
CA ILE A 129 -4.43 -22.95 -9.27
C ILE A 129 -2.91 -23.08 -9.20
N THR A 130 -2.22 -22.76 -10.29
CA THR A 130 -0.75 -22.83 -10.39
C THR A 130 -0.08 -21.47 -10.33
N ILE A 131 -0.83 -20.39 -10.57
CA ILE A 131 -0.30 -19.03 -10.51
C ILE A 131 -1.35 -18.02 -10.06
N LEU A 132 -0.93 -17.11 -9.16
CA LEU A 132 -1.68 -15.92 -8.79
C LEU A 132 -1.11 -14.71 -9.52
N LEU A 133 -1.96 -13.99 -10.24
CA LEU A 133 -1.62 -12.79 -10.98
C LEU A 133 -2.41 -11.62 -10.38
N SER A 134 -1.77 -10.56 -9.92
CA SER A 134 -2.48 -9.38 -9.38
C SER A 134 -2.06 -8.09 -10.08
N SER A 135 -3.02 -7.27 -10.47
CA SER A 135 -2.75 -5.99 -11.12
C SER A 135 -2.47 -4.86 -10.11
N THR A 136 -2.25 -5.20 -8.84
CA THR A 136 -1.83 -4.29 -7.78
C THR A 136 -1.27 -5.10 -6.61
N LEU A 137 -0.54 -4.46 -5.68
CA LEU A 137 -0.10 -5.10 -4.45
C LEU A 137 -1.33 -5.60 -3.67
N PRO A 138 -1.42 -6.89 -3.27
CA PRO A 138 -2.58 -7.40 -2.54
C PRO A 138 -2.77 -6.71 -1.17
N HIS A 139 -3.73 -5.78 -1.07
CA HIS A 139 -3.88 -4.91 0.11
C HIS A 139 -5.32 -4.73 0.61
N GLU A 140 -6.27 -5.39 -0.02
CA GLU A 140 -7.61 -5.58 0.52
C GLU A 140 -7.74 -6.99 1.13
N MET A 141 -8.68 -7.13 2.06
CA MET A 141 -8.95 -8.34 2.84
C MET A 141 -8.95 -9.64 2.01
N PRO A 142 -9.76 -9.81 0.93
CA PRO A 142 -9.72 -11.04 0.14
C PRO A 142 -8.40 -11.18 -0.64
N ASP A 143 -7.85 -10.09 -1.17
CA ASP A 143 -6.65 -10.12 -2.02
C ASP A 143 -5.44 -10.60 -1.23
N HIS A 144 -5.21 -10.01 -0.05
CA HIS A 144 -4.09 -10.37 0.82
C HIS A 144 -4.24 -11.79 1.37
N LEU A 145 -5.47 -12.23 1.66
CA LEU A 145 -5.73 -13.59 2.09
C LEU A 145 -5.40 -14.60 0.99
N ILE A 146 -5.82 -14.34 -0.26
CA ILE A 146 -5.49 -15.19 -1.40
C ILE A 146 -3.97 -15.20 -1.63
N TYR A 147 -3.32 -14.03 -1.54
CA TYR A 147 -1.85 -13.90 -1.62
C TYR A 147 -1.15 -14.79 -0.59
N ALA A 148 -1.48 -14.64 0.70
CA ALA A 148 -0.87 -15.41 1.77
C ALA A 148 -1.13 -16.92 1.64
N LEU A 149 -2.35 -17.29 1.23
CA LEU A 149 -2.71 -18.68 1.00
C LEU A 149 -1.91 -19.29 -0.16
N CYS A 150 -1.72 -18.55 -1.26
CA CYS A 150 -0.84 -18.96 -2.35
C CYS A 150 0.61 -19.13 -1.89
N LYS A 151 1.12 -18.23 -1.03
CA LYS A 151 2.47 -18.34 -0.45
C LYS A 151 2.63 -19.60 0.40
N VAL A 152 1.68 -19.91 1.29
CA VAL A 152 1.68 -21.13 2.12
C VAL A 152 1.66 -22.39 1.25
N LYS A 153 0.91 -22.37 0.14
CA LYS A 153 0.81 -23.51 -0.79
C LYS A 153 1.95 -23.60 -1.82
N GLY A 154 2.93 -22.69 -1.78
CA GLY A 154 4.01 -22.64 -2.77
C GLY A 154 3.55 -22.26 -4.18
N ILE A 155 2.36 -21.66 -4.32
CA ILE A 155 1.83 -21.17 -5.59
C ILE A 155 2.54 -19.86 -5.93
N ARG A 156 3.18 -19.84 -7.10
CA ARG A 156 3.87 -18.64 -7.58
C ARG A 156 2.89 -17.49 -7.69
N THR A 157 3.31 -16.34 -7.19
CA THR A 157 2.50 -15.14 -7.18
C THR A 157 3.25 -14.00 -7.83
N VAL A 158 2.59 -13.27 -8.71
CA VAL A 158 3.15 -12.13 -9.41
C VAL A 158 2.18 -10.97 -9.31
N PHE A 159 2.64 -9.82 -8.86
CA PHE A 159 1.83 -8.62 -8.73
C PHE A 159 2.57 -7.36 -9.13
N THR A 160 1.81 -6.34 -9.56
CA THR A 160 2.36 -5.03 -9.90
C THR A 160 2.26 -4.06 -8.73
N HIS A 161 3.25 -3.19 -8.59
CA HIS A 161 3.21 -2.09 -7.63
C HIS A 161 3.64 -0.79 -8.31
N ALA A 162 2.73 0.18 -8.35
CA ALA A 162 3.01 1.52 -8.87
C ALA A 162 3.78 2.34 -7.84
N THR A 163 4.61 3.26 -8.33
CA THR A 163 5.42 4.13 -7.47
C THR A 163 4.98 5.59 -7.59
N PRO A 164 5.39 6.47 -6.65
CA PRO A 164 5.21 7.91 -6.79
C PRO A 164 5.99 8.52 -7.97
N ILE A 165 6.94 7.79 -8.55
CA ILE A 165 7.67 8.22 -9.75
C ILE A 165 6.76 7.95 -10.96
N ARG A 166 6.51 8.98 -11.76
CA ARG A 166 5.63 8.86 -12.94
C ARG A 166 6.12 7.76 -13.89
N ASP A 167 5.17 7.08 -14.53
CA ASP A 167 5.40 6.00 -15.51
C ASP A 167 6.33 4.88 -14.99
N THR A 168 6.34 4.66 -13.68
CA THR A 168 7.26 3.72 -13.02
C THR A 168 6.49 2.77 -12.12
N ALA A 169 6.49 1.50 -12.52
CA ALA A 169 5.95 0.41 -11.75
C ALA A 169 6.92 -0.78 -11.73
N PHE A 170 6.72 -1.68 -10.78
CA PHE A 170 7.51 -2.89 -10.64
C PHE A 170 6.63 -4.12 -10.63
N LEU A 171 7.12 -5.18 -11.27
CA LEU A 171 6.60 -6.53 -11.13
C LEU A 171 7.31 -7.19 -9.94
N GLN A 172 6.55 -7.80 -9.03
CA GLN A 172 7.02 -8.29 -7.75
C GLN A 172 6.38 -9.64 -7.43
N GLU A 173 7.06 -10.46 -6.63
CA GLU A 173 6.55 -11.78 -6.18
C GLU A 173 6.36 -11.83 -4.65
N ASN A 174 6.95 -10.88 -3.94
CA ASN A 174 7.04 -10.85 -2.49
C ASN A 174 6.91 -9.39 -2.02
N ILE A 175 6.05 -9.13 -1.02
CA ILE A 175 5.79 -7.78 -0.50
C ILE A 175 7.02 -7.28 0.27
N GLU A 176 7.64 -8.16 1.05
CA GLU A 176 8.81 -7.88 1.87
C GLU A 176 10.08 -7.60 1.03
N GLU A 177 10.17 -8.22 -0.14
CA GLU A 177 11.27 -8.06 -1.11
C GLU A 177 10.87 -7.15 -2.28
N SER A 178 10.20 -6.03 -1.98
CA SER A 178 9.67 -5.10 -2.98
C SER A 178 10.76 -4.60 -3.95
N ALA A 179 10.61 -4.92 -5.25
CA ALA A 179 11.48 -4.48 -6.35
C ALA A 179 12.97 -4.82 -6.15
N VAL A 180 13.25 -6.05 -5.70
CA VAL A 180 14.61 -6.57 -5.46
C VAL A 180 15.60 -6.33 -6.60
N GLN A 181 15.14 -6.30 -7.86
CA GLN A 181 15.97 -6.01 -9.02
C GLN A 181 16.69 -4.66 -8.97
N ILE A 182 16.17 -3.68 -8.20
CA ILE A 182 16.83 -2.38 -8.01
C ILE A 182 18.14 -2.56 -7.23
N ARG A 183 18.19 -3.49 -6.26
CA ARG A 183 19.40 -3.77 -5.47
C ARG A 183 20.55 -4.13 -6.40
N ASP A 184 20.36 -5.14 -7.23
CA ASP A 184 21.40 -5.68 -8.11
C ASP A 184 21.81 -4.62 -9.16
N ALA A 185 20.84 -3.90 -9.73
CA ALA A 185 21.12 -2.82 -10.68
C ALA A 185 21.86 -1.64 -10.04
N TYR A 186 21.55 -1.32 -8.78
CA TYR A 186 22.21 -0.24 -8.05
C TYR A 186 23.63 -0.61 -7.65
N GLU A 187 23.84 -1.83 -7.16
CA GLU A 187 25.16 -2.38 -6.86
C GLU A 187 26.06 -2.43 -8.10
N ALA A 188 25.53 -2.86 -9.24
CA ALA A 188 26.27 -2.85 -10.52
C ALA A 188 26.70 -1.43 -10.96
N LEU A 189 25.97 -0.39 -10.53
CA LEU A 189 26.31 1.01 -10.79
C LEU A 189 27.28 1.61 -9.75
N ARG A 190 27.52 0.94 -8.60
CA ARG A 190 28.48 1.42 -7.61
C ARG A 190 29.90 1.39 -8.20
N GLY A 191 30.60 2.51 -8.10
CA GLY A 191 31.96 2.68 -8.65
C GLY A 191 32.04 3.15 -10.10
N THR A 192 30.91 3.22 -10.84
CA THR A 192 30.89 3.87 -12.17
C THR A 192 31.03 5.39 -12.04
N ASP A 193 31.79 6.03 -12.93
CA ASP A 193 31.86 7.50 -12.97
C ASP A 193 30.49 8.08 -13.32
N ALA A 194 29.91 8.82 -12.38
CA ALA A 194 28.54 9.32 -12.50
C ALA A 194 28.42 10.55 -13.41
N SER A 195 29.54 11.15 -13.80
CA SER A 195 29.58 12.29 -14.72
C SER A 195 28.95 11.97 -16.09
N GLY A 196 28.96 10.68 -16.50
CA GLY A 196 28.36 10.19 -17.74
C GLY A 196 26.99 9.50 -17.62
N LEU A 197 26.41 9.36 -16.42
CA LEU A 197 25.16 8.61 -16.23
C LEU A 197 23.91 9.41 -16.60
N SER A 198 23.57 9.53 -17.87
CA SER A 198 22.33 10.22 -18.30
C SER A 198 21.07 9.48 -17.81
N LEU A 199 20.15 10.22 -17.17
CA LEU A 199 18.77 9.78 -16.94
C LEU A 199 17.91 10.18 -18.14
N SER A 200 16.74 9.56 -18.31
CA SER A 200 15.76 10.10 -19.26
C SER A 200 15.36 11.53 -18.88
N PRO A 201 14.95 12.38 -19.85
CA PRO A 201 14.61 13.77 -19.60
C PRO A 201 13.64 14.01 -18.43
N LYS A 202 12.65 13.12 -18.27
CA LYS A 202 11.68 13.21 -17.17
C LYS A 202 12.27 12.86 -15.81
N LEU A 203 13.19 11.90 -15.76
CA LEU A 203 13.86 11.55 -14.52
C LEU A 203 14.92 12.59 -14.15
N GLU A 204 15.53 13.27 -15.12
CA GLU A 204 16.31 14.49 -14.86
C GLU A 204 15.42 15.59 -14.25
N GLU A 205 14.23 15.83 -14.81
CA GLU A 205 13.27 16.80 -14.24
C GLU A 205 12.84 16.40 -12.82
N TYR A 206 12.52 15.12 -12.59
CA TYR A 206 12.19 14.60 -11.27
C TYR A 206 13.35 14.77 -10.30
N PHE A 207 14.58 14.44 -10.70
CA PHE A 207 15.78 14.60 -9.88
C PHE A 207 16.02 16.07 -9.52
N ALA A 208 15.91 16.99 -10.48
CA ALA A 208 16.03 18.42 -10.26
C ALA A 208 14.96 18.94 -9.28
N LYS A 209 13.71 18.48 -9.42
CA LYS A 209 12.62 18.82 -8.49
C LYS A 209 12.89 18.31 -7.08
N GLN A 210 13.35 17.06 -6.93
CA GLN A 210 13.62 16.42 -5.65
C GLN A 210 14.92 16.86 -4.97
N THR A 211 15.82 17.53 -5.68
CA THR A 211 17.03 18.14 -5.10
C THR A 211 16.85 19.63 -4.80
N SER A 212 15.79 20.26 -5.33
CA SER A 212 15.49 21.67 -5.04
C SER A 212 15.08 21.89 -3.56
N PRO A 213 15.49 23.00 -2.90
CA PRO A 213 15.22 23.25 -1.48
C PRO A 213 13.73 23.29 -1.12
N LYS A 214 12.89 23.93 -1.95
CA LYS A 214 11.44 23.97 -1.74
C LYS A 214 10.72 22.67 -2.10
N GLY A 215 11.36 21.78 -2.86
CA GLY A 215 10.80 20.48 -3.25
C GLY A 215 9.47 20.59 -4.00
N THR A 216 8.84 19.44 -4.20
CA THR A 216 7.43 19.38 -4.65
C THR A 216 6.58 19.06 -3.44
N ALA A 217 5.38 19.65 -3.32
CA ALA A 217 4.44 19.20 -2.31
C ALA A 217 4.20 17.70 -2.52
N ALA A 218 4.04 16.95 -1.42
CA ALA A 218 3.53 15.58 -1.51
C ALA A 218 2.32 15.60 -2.46
N MET A 219 2.17 14.58 -3.31
CA MET A 219 1.06 14.50 -4.26
C MET A 219 -0.26 14.65 -3.50
N VAL A 220 -0.81 15.88 -3.46
CA VAL A 220 -2.08 16.17 -2.80
C VAL A 220 -3.15 15.92 -3.85
N PHE A 221 -3.79 14.76 -3.73
CA PHE A 221 -4.92 14.43 -4.56
C PHE A 221 -6.00 15.51 -4.39
N PRO A 222 -6.42 16.20 -5.46
CA PRO A 222 -7.52 17.15 -5.35
C PRO A 222 -8.78 16.39 -4.93
N GLU A 223 -9.26 16.66 -3.72
CA GLU A 223 -10.55 16.16 -3.25
C GLU A 223 -11.63 16.78 -4.15
N LYS A 224 -12.19 16.00 -5.09
CA LYS A 224 -13.41 16.42 -5.77
C LYS A 224 -14.49 16.55 -4.69
N PRO A 225 -15.08 17.73 -4.46
CA PRO A 225 -16.17 17.85 -3.52
C PRO A 225 -17.31 16.99 -4.07
N ILE A 226 -17.59 15.86 -3.42
CA ILE A 226 -18.81 15.10 -3.68
C ILE A 226 -19.92 16.02 -3.20
N SER A 227 -20.51 16.78 -4.11
CA SER A 227 -21.70 17.58 -3.83
C SER A 227 -22.83 16.61 -3.53
N VAL A 228 -22.97 16.30 -2.24
CA VAL A 228 -24.01 15.42 -1.67
C VAL A 228 -25.38 15.84 -2.21
N LEU A 229 -25.60 17.14 -2.40
CA LEU A 229 -26.79 17.74 -3.00
C LEU A 229 -27.13 17.21 -4.41
N ILE A 230 -26.14 17.02 -5.29
CA ILE A 230 -26.38 16.60 -6.68
C ILE A 230 -26.81 15.12 -6.72
N ARG A 231 -26.18 14.27 -5.91
CA ARG A 231 -26.62 12.86 -5.74
C ARG A 231 -28.02 12.79 -5.11
N PHE A 232 -28.32 13.71 -4.20
CA PHE A 232 -29.58 13.77 -3.48
C PHE A 232 -30.75 14.15 -4.41
N HIS A 233 -30.58 15.21 -5.21
CA HIS A 233 -31.60 15.62 -6.19
C HIS A 233 -31.85 14.55 -7.24
N ARG A 234 -30.80 13.91 -7.76
CA ARG A 234 -30.93 12.88 -8.79
C ARG A 234 -31.67 11.63 -8.31
N ARG A 235 -31.65 11.34 -7.01
CA ARG A 235 -32.31 10.17 -6.40
C ARG A 235 -33.76 10.44 -5.98
N ILE A 236 -34.08 11.68 -5.57
CA ILE A 236 -35.46 12.08 -5.25
C ILE A 236 -36.28 12.26 -6.53
N LEU A 237 -35.66 12.74 -7.61
CA LEU A 237 -36.33 12.98 -8.90
C LEU A 237 -36.58 11.72 -9.74
N SER A 238 -35.94 10.58 -9.44
CA SER A 238 -35.92 9.43 -10.35
C SER A 238 -36.99 8.35 -10.11
N THR A 239 -37.72 8.34 -8.98
CA THR A 239 -38.73 7.28 -8.72
C THR A 239 -39.93 7.79 -7.90
N LYS A 240 -41.16 7.52 -8.38
CA LYS A 240 -42.40 7.74 -7.63
C LYS A 240 -42.37 6.86 -6.37
N GLY A 241 -42.44 7.47 -5.18
CA GLY A 241 -42.34 6.78 -3.88
C GLY A 241 -40.98 6.85 -3.19
N ALA A 242 -39.93 7.37 -3.85
CA ALA A 242 -38.60 7.53 -3.26
C ALA A 242 -38.58 8.43 -2.02
N PHE A 243 -39.42 9.46 -2.00
CA PHE A 243 -39.56 10.38 -0.88
C PHE A 243 -40.09 9.67 0.37
N MET A 244 -41.06 8.77 0.20
CA MET A 244 -41.67 8.06 1.32
C MET A 244 -40.76 6.95 1.86
N HIS A 245 -40.07 6.22 0.98
CA HIS A 245 -38.98 5.32 1.36
C HIS A 245 -37.82 6.06 2.04
N TRP A 246 -37.49 7.26 1.58
CA TRP A 246 -36.49 8.11 2.22
C TRP A 246 -36.93 8.51 3.64
N ILE A 247 -38.16 9.01 3.82
CA ILE A 247 -38.70 9.32 5.16
C ILE A 247 -38.63 8.07 6.05
N THR A 248 -39.16 6.92 5.62
CA THR A 248 -39.12 5.69 6.43
C THR A 248 -37.68 5.22 6.71
N SER A 249 -36.75 5.45 5.78
CA SER A 249 -35.34 5.15 6.00
C SER A 249 -34.72 6.00 7.09
N LEU A 250 -35.14 7.27 7.27
CA LEU A 250 -34.67 8.13 8.38
C LEU A 250 -35.07 7.59 9.76
N TRP A 251 -36.13 6.79 9.82
CA TRP A 251 -36.64 6.14 11.04
C TRP A 251 -36.20 4.69 11.18
N SER A 252 -35.47 4.13 10.20
CA SER A 252 -34.96 2.76 10.29
C SER A 252 -33.89 2.64 11.39
N ALA A 253 -33.88 1.51 12.09
CA ALA A 253 -32.85 1.19 13.09
C ALA A 253 -31.43 1.26 12.51
N VAL A 254 -31.27 0.94 11.22
CA VAL A 254 -30.00 1.01 10.47
C VAL A 254 -29.56 2.46 10.24
N ALA A 255 -30.46 3.36 9.86
CA ALA A 255 -30.11 4.77 9.70
C ALA A 255 -29.83 5.44 11.06
N TRP A 256 -30.59 5.10 12.10
CA TRP A 256 -30.34 5.56 13.46
C TRP A 256 -28.99 5.07 13.98
N SER A 257 -28.65 3.79 13.80
CA SER A 257 -27.33 3.28 14.19
C SER A 257 -26.22 3.98 13.41
N HIS A 258 -26.38 4.21 12.11
CA HIS A 258 -25.38 4.94 11.33
C HIS A 258 -25.19 6.39 11.81
N ARG A 259 -26.29 7.09 12.18
CA ARG A 259 -26.23 8.44 12.77
C ARG A 259 -25.50 8.43 14.11
N ILE A 260 -25.80 7.47 14.98
CA ILE A 260 -25.13 7.30 16.28
C ILE A 260 -23.63 7.06 16.07
N HIS A 261 -23.26 6.12 15.20
CA HIS A 261 -21.85 5.83 14.90
C HIS A 261 -21.13 7.05 14.31
N LYS A 262 -21.77 7.79 13.39
CA LYS A 262 -21.23 9.04 12.86
C LYS A 262 -21.02 10.08 13.95
N PHE A 263 -21.99 10.25 14.86
CA PHE A 263 -21.87 11.16 15.99
C PHE A 263 -20.72 10.77 16.93
N LEU A 264 -20.63 9.49 17.30
CA LEU A 264 -19.54 8.96 18.11
C LEU A 264 -18.18 9.15 17.43
N SER A 265 -18.08 8.85 16.13
CA SER A 265 -16.88 9.05 15.33
C SER A 265 -16.44 10.52 15.33
N LEU A 266 -17.37 11.47 15.14
CA LEU A 266 -17.09 12.91 15.20
C LEU A 266 -16.65 13.35 16.60
N ARG A 267 -17.25 12.80 17.66
CA ARG A 267 -16.84 13.07 19.04
C ARG A 267 -15.41 12.59 19.30
N THR A 268 -15.10 11.35 18.88
CA THR A 268 -13.76 10.78 18.98
C THR A 268 -12.75 11.61 18.17
N GLN A 269 -13.08 12.00 16.95
CA GLN A 269 -12.26 12.91 16.12
C GLN A 269 -11.92 14.21 16.85
N ARG A 270 -12.91 14.85 17.47
CA ARG A 270 -12.71 16.10 18.23
C ARG A 270 -11.79 15.88 19.43
N LEU A 271 -12.03 14.80 20.19
CA LEU A 271 -11.22 14.45 21.35
C LEU A 271 -9.76 14.20 20.97
N LEU A 272 -9.52 13.40 19.92
CA LEU A 272 -8.17 13.12 19.41
C LEU A 272 -7.48 14.40 18.94
N ARG A 273 -8.19 15.24 18.17
CA ARG A 273 -7.64 16.53 17.71
C ARG A 273 -7.30 17.44 18.89
N GLN A 274 -8.22 17.62 19.84
CA GLN A 274 -7.97 18.47 21.01
C GLN A 274 -6.75 17.99 21.80
N TYR A 275 -6.64 16.67 22.01
CA TYR A 275 -5.49 16.10 22.70
C TYR A 275 -4.19 16.32 21.92
N TYR A 276 -4.20 16.09 20.61
CA TYR A 276 -3.04 16.35 19.75
C TYR A 276 -2.62 17.82 19.81
N ASP A 277 -3.55 18.74 19.54
CA ASP A 277 -3.28 20.19 19.48
C ASP A 277 -2.78 20.72 20.83
N GLN A 278 -3.27 20.18 21.95
CA GLN A 278 -2.82 20.55 23.30
C GLN A 278 -1.36 20.17 23.58
N HIS A 279 -0.86 19.07 22.99
CA HIS A 279 0.49 18.55 23.23
C HIS A 279 1.45 18.79 22.06
N ALA A 280 0.94 19.32 20.95
CA ALA A 280 1.74 19.66 19.80
C ALA A 280 2.60 20.90 20.08
N VAL A 281 3.86 20.85 19.66
CA VAL A 281 4.82 21.95 19.83
C VAL A 281 5.21 22.52 18.48
N LYS A 282 5.65 23.79 18.49
CA LYS A 282 6.43 24.34 17.38
C LYS A 282 7.85 23.75 17.49
N PRO A 283 8.34 23.06 16.46
CA PRO A 283 9.63 22.38 16.53
C PRO A 283 10.79 23.39 16.51
N ASP A 284 11.80 23.12 17.30
CA ASP A 284 13.11 23.75 17.18
C ASP A 284 13.91 23.01 16.09
N LEU A 285 14.16 23.71 14.98
CA LEU A 285 14.83 23.16 13.80
C LEU A 285 16.37 23.24 13.90
N GLN A 286 16.92 23.88 14.93
CA GLN A 286 18.37 24.05 15.09
C GLN A 286 19.03 22.85 15.77
N LYS A 287 18.28 22.10 16.56
CA LYS A 287 18.75 20.88 17.24
C LYS A 287 18.70 19.68 16.31
N PRO A 288 19.54 18.65 16.50
CA PRO A 288 19.42 17.41 15.74
C PRO A 288 18.12 16.70 16.10
N TYR A 289 17.37 16.27 15.09
CA TYR A 289 16.15 15.49 15.27
C TYR A 289 15.92 14.49 14.14
N ILE A 290 15.15 13.45 14.47
CA ILE A 290 14.59 12.49 13.52
C ILE A 290 13.16 12.94 13.21
N TYR A 291 12.83 13.08 11.92
CA TYR A 291 11.48 13.39 11.49
C TYR A 291 10.69 12.10 11.20
N PHE A 292 9.55 11.93 11.87
CA PHE A 292 8.62 10.82 11.66
C PHE A 292 7.26 11.34 11.18
N PRO A 293 6.98 11.37 9.87
CA PRO A 293 5.64 11.63 9.36
C PRO A 293 4.75 10.41 9.59
N LEU A 294 3.71 10.56 10.40
CA LEU A 294 2.69 9.52 10.53
C LEU A 294 1.96 9.35 9.20
N GLN A 295 1.76 8.10 8.80
CA GLN A 295 1.01 7.71 7.61
C GLN A 295 -0.49 7.62 7.92
N TYR A 296 -1.33 7.91 6.92
CA TYR A 296 -2.78 7.72 7.04
C TYR A 296 -3.09 6.22 7.20
N GLN A 297 -4.05 5.91 8.07
CA GLN A 297 -4.48 4.54 8.30
C GLN A 297 -6.00 4.41 8.22
N PRO A 298 -6.49 3.27 7.69
CA PRO A 298 -5.76 2.19 7.01
C PRO A 298 -5.44 2.53 5.53
N GLU A 299 -4.21 2.30 5.04
CA GLU A 299 -3.78 2.44 3.63
C GLU A 299 -2.95 1.23 3.18
N CYS A 300 -2.77 1.04 1.88
CA CYS A 300 -1.88 -0.02 1.34
C CYS A 300 -0.45 0.14 1.87
N SER A 301 0.03 1.40 1.88
CA SER A 301 1.34 1.82 2.39
C SER A 301 1.58 1.40 3.84
N THR A 302 0.55 1.38 4.68
CA THR A 302 0.67 0.93 6.07
C THR A 302 0.35 -0.55 6.21
N CYS A 303 -0.80 -0.99 5.69
CA CYS A 303 -1.27 -2.36 5.76
C CYS A 303 -1.55 -2.88 4.34
N PRO A 304 -0.70 -3.77 3.78
CA PRO A 304 0.25 -4.64 4.48
C PRO A 304 1.71 -4.17 4.50
N MET A 305 2.07 -3.11 3.76
CA MET A 305 3.50 -2.89 3.43
C MET A 305 4.41 -2.54 4.63
N ALA A 306 3.87 -2.05 5.75
CA ALA A 306 4.67 -1.82 6.96
C ALA A 306 4.90 -3.11 7.79
N GLY A 307 4.33 -4.25 7.39
CA GLY A 307 4.52 -5.54 8.05
C GLY A 307 4.17 -5.48 9.54
N ALA A 308 5.09 -5.93 10.39
CA ALA A 308 4.95 -5.91 11.84
C ALA A 308 4.87 -4.49 12.44
N PHE A 309 5.29 -3.48 11.69
CA PHE A 309 5.26 -2.06 12.08
C PHE A 309 4.05 -1.31 11.51
N VAL A 310 2.96 -2.03 11.19
CA VAL A 310 1.67 -1.43 10.87
C VAL A 310 1.19 -0.52 12.00
N ASP A 311 1.41 -0.93 13.24
CA ASP A 311 1.22 -0.11 14.44
C ASP A 311 2.40 0.84 14.58
N GLN A 312 2.22 2.08 14.12
CA GLN A 312 3.29 3.07 13.96
C GLN A 312 3.92 3.52 15.29
N ASP A 313 3.21 3.34 16.41
CA ASP A 313 3.72 3.58 17.76
C ASP A 313 4.87 2.66 18.11
N ILE A 314 4.84 1.39 17.66
CA ILE A 314 5.94 0.43 17.86
C ILE A 314 7.22 0.97 17.22
N SER A 315 7.16 1.44 15.97
CA SER A 315 8.32 2.04 15.30
C SER A 315 8.87 3.25 16.07
N ILE A 316 7.98 4.12 16.56
CA ILE A 316 8.37 5.31 17.32
C ILE A 316 8.98 4.91 18.68
N HIS A 317 8.49 3.85 19.32
CA HIS A 317 9.07 3.33 20.55
C HIS A 317 10.49 2.80 20.34
N VAL A 318 10.70 2.01 19.29
CA VAL A 318 12.04 1.52 18.90
C VAL A 318 12.98 2.71 18.67
N LEU A 319 12.56 3.72 17.91
CA LEU A 319 13.35 4.95 17.70
C LEU A 319 13.65 5.69 19.01
N SER A 320 12.64 5.85 19.88
CA SER A 320 12.80 6.57 21.14
C SER A 320 13.84 5.92 22.05
N LYS A 321 13.93 4.59 22.02
CA LYS A 321 14.87 3.83 22.85
C LYS A 321 16.28 3.75 22.29
N THR A 322 16.46 3.84 20.97
CA THR A 322 17.77 3.74 20.33
C THR A 322 18.39 5.09 19.97
N ALA A 323 17.58 6.15 19.86
CA ALA A 323 18.08 7.48 19.53
C ALA A 323 19.06 8.01 20.61
N PRO A 324 20.11 8.76 20.21
CA PRO A 324 21.00 9.43 21.15
C PRO A 324 20.24 10.38 22.09
N ASN A 325 20.77 10.59 23.31
CA ASN A 325 20.09 11.35 24.37
C ASN A 325 19.76 12.81 24.00
N ASP A 326 20.51 13.41 23.08
CA ASP A 326 20.39 14.79 22.61
C ASP A 326 19.53 14.93 21.34
N VAL A 327 19.05 13.82 20.79
CA VAL A 327 18.26 13.78 19.55
C VAL A 327 16.77 13.66 19.86
N LEU A 328 16.00 14.61 19.35
CA LEU A 328 14.53 14.58 19.43
C LEU A 328 13.91 13.78 18.29
N ILE A 329 12.70 13.26 18.52
CA ILE A 329 11.87 12.63 17.49
C ILE A 329 10.64 13.50 17.30
N TYR A 330 10.58 14.17 16.14
CA TYR A 330 9.44 15.00 15.76
C TYR A 330 8.43 14.17 14.98
N VAL A 331 7.28 13.93 15.60
CA VAL A 331 6.19 13.14 15.03
C VAL A 331 5.11 14.08 14.52
N LYS A 332 4.78 14.01 13.23
CA LYS A 332 3.74 14.86 12.63
C LYS A 332 2.61 14.02 12.03
N GLU A 333 1.37 14.33 12.42
CA GLU A 333 0.19 13.64 11.91
C GLU A 333 -0.12 13.96 10.45
N HIS A 334 -0.65 12.96 9.73
CA HIS A 334 -1.04 13.12 8.34
C HIS A 334 -2.23 14.07 8.19
N PRO A 335 -2.22 15.02 7.21
CA PRO A 335 -3.32 15.96 7.01
C PRO A 335 -4.68 15.29 6.78
N ARG A 336 -4.69 14.15 6.08
CA ARG A 336 -5.91 13.37 5.84
C ARG A 336 -6.43 12.68 7.10
N GLN A 337 -5.55 12.17 7.97
CA GLN A 337 -5.94 11.56 9.24
C GLN A 337 -6.70 12.59 10.08
N ARG A 338 -6.14 13.80 10.18
CA ARG A 338 -6.75 14.93 10.90
C ARG A 338 -8.12 15.36 10.36
N LYS A 339 -8.35 15.25 9.05
CA LYS A 339 -9.58 15.73 8.40
C LYS A 339 -10.72 14.72 8.43
N VAL A 340 -10.41 13.44 8.22
CA VAL A 340 -11.43 12.42 7.91
C VAL A 340 -11.25 11.08 8.63
N GLY A 341 -10.20 10.88 9.44
CA GLY A 341 -9.86 9.57 10.00
C GLY A 341 -9.72 9.53 11.53
N THR A 342 -10.57 8.74 12.20
CA THR A 342 -10.25 8.19 13.54
C THR A 342 -9.59 6.82 13.46
N LEU A 343 -9.62 6.17 12.29
CA LEU A 343 -9.18 4.80 12.15
C LEU A 343 -7.66 4.69 12.37
N GLY A 344 -7.22 3.69 13.12
CA GLY A 344 -5.82 3.51 13.47
C GLY A 344 -5.28 4.56 14.46
N ARG A 345 -6.14 5.38 15.07
CA ARG A 345 -5.76 6.35 16.11
C ARG A 345 -6.65 6.22 17.32
N THR A 346 -6.03 6.10 18.49
CA THR A 346 -6.72 6.12 19.78
C THR A 346 -6.17 7.25 20.64
N LEU A 347 -6.88 7.61 21.71
CA LEU A 347 -6.32 8.57 22.66
C LEU A 347 -5.06 8.01 23.33
N GLN A 348 -5.05 6.70 23.57
CA GLN A 348 -3.92 6.00 24.15
C GLN A 348 -2.69 6.09 23.26
N PHE A 349 -2.84 5.93 21.95
CA PHE A 349 -1.76 6.12 20.97
C PHE A 349 -1.03 7.46 21.19
N TYR A 350 -1.75 8.58 21.23
CA TYR A 350 -1.10 9.89 21.45
C TYR A 350 -0.53 10.05 22.86
N ARG A 351 -1.18 9.48 23.88
CA ARG A 351 -0.67 9.49 25.26
C ARG A 351 0.67 8.78 25.37
N ASP A 352 0.78 7.62 24.73
CA ASP A 352 2.01 6.82 24.73
C ASP A 352 3.14 7.56 24.00
N LEU A 353 2.82 8.26 22.90
CA LEU A 353 3.80 9.11 22.20
C LEU A 353 4.30 10.27 23.07
N VAL A 354 3.40 10.98 23.74
CA VAL A 354 3.74 12.12 24.60
C VAL A 354 4.50 11.68 25.86
N ALA A 355 4.25 10.47 26.35
CA ALA A 355 4.94 9.93 27.52
C ALA A 355 6.44 9.66 27.28
N MET A 356 6.87 9.55 26.01
CA MET A 356 8.28 9.35 25.67
C MET A 356 9.07 10.67 25.74
N PRO A 357 10.15 10.76 26.54
CA PRO A 357 10.79 12.03 26.90
C PRO A 357 11.46 12.76 25.72
N ASN A 358 11.90 12.03 24.69
CA ASN A 358 12.51 12.56 23.47
C ASN A 358 11.54 12.66 22.28
N VAL A 359 10.26 12.29 22.45
CA VAL A 359 9.25 12.38 21.39
C VAL A 359 8.42 13.65 21.55
N ARG A 360 8.19 14.37 20.46
CA ARG A 360 7.36 15.58 20.44
C ARG A 360 6.40 15.54 19.26
N LEU A 361 5.11 15.75 19.54
CA LEU A 361 4.11 15.96 18.51
C LEU A 361 4.31 17.34 17.87
N VAL A 362 4.22 17.42 16.55
CA VAL A 362 4.46 18.68 15.81
C VAL A 362 3.14 19.35 15.44
N ALA A 363 3.06 20.66 15.65
CA ALA A 363 1.91 21.48 15.27
C ALA A 363 1.57 21.31 13.78
N HIS A 364 0.28 21.16 13.46
CA HIS A 364 -0.17 20.84 12.11
C HIS A 364 0.20 21.91 11.07
N GLU A 365 0.27 23.16 11.50
CA GLU A 365 0.60 24.36 10.72
C GLU A 365 2.08 24.45 10.34
N THR A 366 2.94 23.66 11.00
CA THR A 366 4.37 23.62 10.70
C THR A 366 4.60 23.18 9.25
N ASP A 367 5.53 23.80 8.53
CA ASP A 367 5.84 23.36 7.17
C ASP A 367 6.53 21.97 7.18
N THR A 368 6.00 21.04 6.37
CA THR A 368 6.66 19.74 6.16
C THR A 368 8.00 19.85 5.45
N PHE A 369 8.19 20.87 4.61
CA PHE A 369 9.46 21.09 3.92
C PHE A 369 10.55 21.48 4.91
N ASP A 370 10.27 22.42 5.80
CA ASP A 370 11.22 22.84 6.84
C ASP A 370 11.64 21.67 7.74
N LEU A 371 10.68 20.84 8.16
CA LEU A 371 10.94 19.63 8.96
C LEU A 371 11.85 18.62 8.26
N ARG A 372 11.72 18.49 6.95
CA ARG A 372 12.50 17.51 6.18
C ARG A 372 13.87 18.04 5.83
N GLU A 373 13.96 19.34 5.56
CA GLU A 373 15.21 20.01 5.20
C GLU A 373 16.19 20.06 6.38
N HIS A 374 15.69 20.32 7.59
CA HIS A 374 16.54 20.50 8.78
C HIS A 374 16.72 19.24 9.63
N CYS A 375 16.02 18.14 9.33
CA CYS A 375 16.20 16.90 10.08
C CYS A 375 17.61 16.31 9.89
N ALA A 376 18.04 15.53 10.89
CA ALA A 376 19.24 14.69 10.80
C ALA A 376 18.95 13.40 10.00
N ALA A 377 17.74 12.85 10.16
CA ALA A 377 17.27 11.67 9.45
C ALA A 377 15.73 11.69 9.32
N VAL A 378 15.21 10.94 8.35
CA VAL A 378 13.78 10.66 8.23
C VAL A 378 13.53 9.20 8.61
N ALA A 379 12.54 8.97 9.46
CA ALA A 379 12.08 7.62 9.81
C ALA A 379 10.66 7.40 9.30
N THR A 380 10.39 6.25 8.69
CA THR A 380 9.04 5.95 8.14
C THR A 380 8.81 4.45 7.99
N GLY A 381 7.55 4.02 7.99
CA GLY A 381 7.18 2.68 7.53
C GLY A 381 7.46 2.53 6.04
N THR A 382 6.74 3.27 5.20
CA THR A 382 6.86 3.18 3.73
C THR A 382 6.55 4.51 3.01
N GLY A 383 6.51 5.61 3.76
CA GLY A 383 6.03 6.90 3.25
C GLY A 383 6.97 7.54 2.25
N THR A 384 6.43 8.32 1.31
CA THR A 384 7.23 9.00 0.27
C THR A 384 8.30 9.94 0.84
N ALA A 385 8.11 10.43 2.06
CA ALA A 385 9.11 11.22 2.78
C ALA A 385 10.47 10.51 2.87
N GLY A 386 10.51 9.18 2.94
CA GLY A 386 11.75 8.40 2.88
C GLY A 386 12.42 8.45 1.51
N LEU A 387 11.66 8.27 0.43
CA LEU A 387 12.19 8.42 -0.94
C LEU A 387 12.75 9.83 -1.16
N GLU A 388 12.02 10.85 -0.74
CA GLU A 388 12.42 12.24 -0.94
C GLU A 388 13.60 12.64 -0.06
N ALA A 389 13.82 11.98 1.09
CA ALA A 389 14.96 12.17 1.97
C ALA A 389 16.29 11.75 1.30
N ILE A 390 16.27 10.66 0.51
CA ILE A 390 17.42 10.19 -0.26
C ILE A 390 17.97 11.30 -1.17
N PHE A 391 17.10 11.99 -1.91
CA PHE A 391 17.48 13.08 -2.81
C PHE A 391 17.93 14.36 -2.09
N ARG A 392 17.65 14.47 -0.79
CA ARG A 392 18.01 15.62 0.06
C ARG A 392 19.25 15.39 0.91
N GLY A 393 19.98 14.30 0.67
CA GLY A 393 21.14 13.96 1.47
C GLY A 393 20.79 13.61 2.92
N LYS A 394 19.57 13.11 3.16
CA LYS A 394 19.10 12.70 4.49
C LYS A 394 19.05 11.16 4.56
N PRO A 395 19.71 10.52 5.54
CA PRO A 395 19.58 9.09 5.74
C PRO A 395 18.15 8.73 6.15
N VAL A 396 17.76 7.48 5.84
CA VAL A 396 16.40 6.98 6.05
C VAL A 396 16.42 5.79 6.98
N ILE A 397 15.61 5.82 8.03
CA ILE A 397 15.34 4.67 8.90
C ILE A 397 14.00 4.07 8.47
N LEU A 398 14.04 2.89 7.85
CA LEU A 398 12.90 2.29 7.16
C LEU A 398 12.39 1.06 7.92
N PHE A 399 11.14 1.11 8.39
CA PHE A 399 10.52 0.01 9.15
C PHE A 399 9.69 -0.94 8.28
N GLY A 400 9.26 -0.52 7.09
CA GLY A 400 8.44 -1.32 6.19
C GLY A 400 9.15 -1.71 4.89
N HIS A 401 8.35 -2.18 3.94
CA HIS A 401 8.81 -2.72 2.67
C HIS A 401 8.33 -1.87 1.51
N VAL A 402 9.28 -1.33 0.73
CA VAL A 402 9.01 -0.40 -0.35
C VAL A 402 10.18 -0.36 -1.32
N PHE A 403 9.93 -0.05 -2.59
CA PHE A 403 10.91 -0.17 -3.67
C PHE A 403 12.24 0.58 -3.43
N TYR A 404 12.24 1.65 -2.62
CA TYR A 404 13.45 2.41 -2.30
C TYR A 404 14.25 1.87 -1.11
N GLN A 405 13.89 0.71 -0.56
CA GLN A 405 14.59 0.07 0.57
C GLN A 405 16.05 -0.30 0.28
N TYR A 406 16.46 -0.31 -1.00
CA TYR A 406 17.83 -0.56 -1.45
C TYR A 406 18.59 0.72 -1.83
N GLY A 407 18.03 1.89 -1.55
CA GLY A 407 18.65 3.18 -1.82
C GLY A 407 19.87 3.47 -0.94
N PRO A 408 20.69 4.47 -1.30
CA PRO A 408 21.83 4.88 -0.49
C PRO A 408 21.39 5.40 0.88
N ALA A 409 22.13 5.01 1.91
CA ALA A 409 21.88 5.41 3.30
C ALA A 409 20.44 5.15 3.78
N VAL A 410 19.81 4.09 3.26
CA VAL A 410 18.54 3.56 3.74
C VAL A 410 18.84 2.37 4.65
N PHE A 411 18.48 2.48 5.92
CA PHE A 411 18.67 1.46 6.94
C PHE A 411 17.34 0.75 7.20
N GLN A 412 17.24 -0.50 6.76
CA GLN A 412 16.07 -1.34 7.03
C GLN A 412 16.10 -1.83 8.46
N VAL A 413 15.02 -1.60 9.22
CA VAL A 413 14.91 -1.98 10.63
C VAL A 413 13.93 -3.13 10.77
N LYS A 414 14.45 -4.31 11.13
CA LYS A 414 13.66 -5.50 11.49
C LYS A 414 13.81 -5.84 12.97
N THR A 415 14.94 -5.48 13.55
CA THR A 415 15.31 -5.75 14.94
C THR A 415 15.77 -4.48 15.65
N HIS A 416 15.87 -4.53 16.98
CA HIS A 416 16.43 -3.42 17.76
C HIS A 416 17.89 -3.14 17.37
N SER A 417 18.68 -4.19 17.12
CA SER A 417 20.08 -4.08 16.68
C SER A 417 20.21 -3.36 15.34
N ASP A 418 19.27 -3.55 14.40
CA ASP A 418 19.29 -2.83 13.13
C ASP A 418 19.08 -1.33 13.34
N CYS A 419 18.19 -0.98 14.26
CA CYS A 419 17.93 0.42 14.60
C CYS A 419 19.14 1.04 15.32
N GLU A 420 19.76 0.34 16.27
CA GLU A 420 21.00 0.78 16.93
C GLU A 420 22.13 0.99 15.92
N HIS A 421 22.28 0.07 14.96
CA HIS A 421 23.22 0.22 13.86
C HIS A 421 22.93 1.47 13.03
N ALA A 422 21.66 1.70 12.64
CA ALA A 422 21.26 2.90 11.93
C ALA A 422 21.61 4.18 12.72
N MET A 423 21.34 4.21 14.03
CA MET A 423 21.67 5.37 14.88
C MET A 423 23.19 5.62 14.91
N LYS A 424 24.00 4.56 15.03
CA LYS A 424 25.46 4.67 14.98
C LYS A 424 25.95 5.24 13.65
N GLU A 425 25.46 4.70 12.53
CA GLU A 425 25.88 5.16 11.21
C GLU A 425 25.48 6.62 10.96
N ILE A 426 24.28 7.02 11.37
CA ILE A 426 23.73 8.35 11.14
C ILE A 426 24.39 9.40 12.05
N PHE A 427 24.49 9.14 13.34
CA PHE A 427 24.88 10.17 14.33
C PHE A 427 26.36 10.13 14.70
N HIS A 428 27.01 8.96 14.67
CA HIS A 428 28.45 8.85 14.95
C HIS A 428 29.29 8.86 13.68
N ASN A 429 28.94 8.04 12.69
CA ASN A 429 29.71 7.97 11.43
C ASN A 429 29.26 9.04 10.42
N THR A 430 28.19 9.78 10.71
CA THR A 430 27.65 10.86 9.85
C THR A 430 27.35 10.43 8.42
N VAL A 431 26.92 9.17 8.22
CA VAL A 431 26.58 8.62 6.92
C VAL A 431 25.37 9.34 6.35
N LYS A 432 25.50 9.84 5.12
CA LYS A 432 24.46 10.55 4.38
C LYS A 432 24.52 10.14 2.90
N PRO A 433 23.38 10.06 2.20
CA PRO A 433 23.39 9.83 0.78
C PRO A 433 23.98 11.04 0.05
N SER A 434 24.90 10.81 -0.88
CA SER A 434 25.37 11.86 -1.78
C SER A 434 24.41 12.04 -2.97
N SER A 435 24.41 13.24 -3.57
CA SER A 435 23.64 13.51 -4.79
C SER A 435 24.00 12.54 -5.93
N MET A 436 25.28 12.15 -6.03
CA MET A 436 25.76 11.16 -7.01
C MET A 436 25.18 9.76 -6.75
N GLU A 437 25.13 9.32 -5.49
CA GLU A 437 24.53 8.04 -5.13
C GLU A 437 23.02 8.03 -5.37
N ALA A 438 22.33 9.12 -5.05
CA ALA A 438 20.90 9.29 -5.34
C ALA A 438 20.63 9.21 -6.85
N ARG A 439 21.50 9.81 -7.68
CA ARG A 439 21.41 9.72 -9.15
C ARG A 439 21.62 8.30 -9.67
N ARG A 440 22.64 7.59 -9.16
CA ARG A 440 22.88 6.16 -9.47
C ARG A 440 21.68 5.29 -9.09
N PHE A 441 21.08 5.55 -7.93
CA PHE A 441 19.88 4.85 -7.48
C PHE A 441 18.70 5.10 -8.42
N LEU A 442 18.47 6.36 -8.82
CA LEU A 442 17.41 6.68 -9.77
C LEU A 442 17.65 6.05 -11.14
N LYS A 443 18.92 5.91 -11.57
CA LYS A 443 19.27 5.16 -12.78
C LYS A 443 18.98 3.67 -12.65
N ALA A 444 19.22 3.07 -11.49
CA ALA A 444 18.86 1.67 -11.23
C ALA A 444 17.33 1.47 -11.30
N VAL A 445 16.55 2.40 -10.72
CA VAL A 445 15.08 2.43 -10.85
C VAL A 445 14.68 2.52 -12.32
N GLU A 446 15.30 3.41 -13.11
CA GLU A 446 15.02 3.55 -14.54
C GLU A 446 15.29 2.28 -15.34
N ASN A 447 16.41 1.61 -15.08
CA ASN A 447 16.83 0.42 -15.83
C ASN A 447 15.96 -0.81 -15.52
N THR A 448 15.25 -0.81 -14.39
CA THR A 448 14.55 -1.99 -13.88
C THR A 448 13.03 -1.85 -13.83
N ARG A 449 12.51 -0.66 -14.10
CA ARG A 449 11.06 -0.40 -14.09
C ARG A 449 10.36 -1.03 -15.27
N VAL A 450 9.08 -1.33 -15.07
CA VAL A 450 8.11 -1.36 -16.15
C VAL A 450 7.80 0.10 -16.49
N HIS A 451 8.21 0.55 -17.68
CA HIS A 451 7.99 1.91 -18.15
C HIS A 451 6.55 2.04 -18.65
N GLY A 452 5.63 2.29 -17.71
CA GLY A 452 4.19 2.28 -17.97
C GLY A 452 3.38 2.47 -16.69
N SER A 453 2.17 3.02 -16.84
CA SER A 453 1.17 3.02 -15.77
C SER A 453 0.29 1.78 -15.91
N VAL A 454 0.40 0.87 -14.95
CA VAL A 454 -0.17 -0.49 -15.08
C VAL A 454 -1.43 -0.74 -14.23
N THR A 455 -1.66 0.03 -13.16
CA THR A 455 -2.57 -0.42 -12.07
C THR A 455 -3.72 0.53 -11.72
N ASP A 456 -3.46 1.84 -11.69
CA ASP A 456 -4.40 2.84 -11.19
C ASP A 456 -4.88 3.75 -12.33
N LEU A 457 -6.20 3.91 -12.44
CA LEU A 457 -6.82 4.89 -13.34
C LEU A 457 -6.27 6.30 -13.06
N TYR A 458 -5.86 6.58 -11.83
CA TYR A 458 -5.19 7.83 -11.47
C TYR A 458 -3.84 7.98 -12.19
N TYR A 459 -2.94 7.00 -12.02
CA TYR A 459 -1.64 7.04 -12.68
C TYR A 459 -1.76 6.99 -14.21
N LEU A 460 -2.80 6.33 -14.74
CA LEU A 460 -3.12 6.36 -16.18
C LEU A 460 -3.51 7.75 -16.66
N ASN A 461 -4.22 8.56 -15.85
CA ASN A 461 -4.58 9.94 -16.21
C ASN A 461 -3.39 10.91 -16.12
N GLU A 462 -2.38 10.59 -15.31
CA GLU A 462 -1.14 11.39 -15.21
C GLU A 462 0.01 10.84 -16.07
N SER A 463 -0.20 9.73 -16.76
CA SER A 463 0.78 9.07 -17.63
C SER A 463 0.95 9.87 -18.91
N ASP A 464 2.20 10.07 -19.33
CA ASP A 464 2.46 10.64 -20.66
C ASP A 464 2.57 9.55 -21.75
N LEU A 465 2.46 8.27 -21.34
CA LEU A 465 2.45 7.12 -22.25
C LEU A 465 1.02 6.77 -22.65
N THR A 466 0.88 6.28 -23.89
CA THR A 466 -0.39 5.71 -24.34
C THR A 466 -0.66 4.39 -23.62
N ILE A 467 -1.93 3.98 -23.59
CA ILE A 467 -2.33 2.66 -23.09
C ILE A 467 -1.57 1.56 -23.85
N GLU A 468 -1.43 1.69 -25.17
CA GLU A 468 -0.70 0.72 -26.00
C GLU A 468 0.76 0.57 -25.60
N GLN A 469 1.46 1.69 -25.37
CA GLN A 469 2.85 1.67 -24.91
C GLN A 469 2.99 1.01 -23.54
N SER A 470 2.09 1.34 -22.61
CA SER A 470 2.08 0.74 -21.27
C SER A 470 1.76 -0.76 -21.33
N THR A 471 0.85 -1.18 -22.21
CA THR A 471 0.49 -2.59 -22.44
C THR A 471 1.67 -3.36 -22.99
N GLY A 472 2.35 -2.86 -24.02
CA GLY A 472 3.52 -3.51 -24.60
C GLY A 472 4.68 -3.66 -23.61
N ALA A 473 4.94 -2.63 -22.80
CA ALA A 473 5.99 -2.67 -21.76
C ALA A 473 5.66 -3.71 -20.68
N PHE A 474 4.41 -3.75 -20.22
CA PHE A 474 3.96 -4.71 -19.20
C PHE A 474 3.93 -6.15 -19.74
N GLU A 475 3.43 -6.34 -20.96
CA GLU A 475 3.42 -7.62 -21.67
C GLU A 475 4.82 -8.23 -21.75
N ALA A 476 5.80 -7.45 -22.23
CA ALA A 476 7.19 -7.91 -22.36
C ALA A 476 7.76 -8.40 -21.02
N MET A 477 7.52 -7.66 -19.94
CA MET A 477 8.02 -8.01 -18.62
C MET A 477 7.31 -9.25 -18.06
N LEU A 478 5.98 -9.29 -18.14
CA LEU A 478 5.20 -10.42 -17.63
C LEU A 478 5.51 -11.71 -18.39
N ARG A 479 5.69 -11.63 -19.72
CA ARG A 479 6.07 -12.78 -20.55
C ARG A 479 7.41 -13.36 -20.10
N LYS A 480 8.40 -12.52 -19.77
CA LYS A 480 9.69 -12.98 -19.22
C LYS A 480 9.50 -13.75 -17.90
N HIS A 481 8.60 -13.28 -17.02
CA HIS A 481 8.32 -13.98 -15.76
C HIS A 481 7.58 -15.30 -15.97
N LEU A 482 6.57 -15.33 -16.85
CA LEU A 482 5.78 -16.54 -17.12
C LEU A 482 6.60 -17.60 -17.86
N SER A 483 7.46 -17.22 -18.80
CA SER A 483 8.35 -18.16 -19.50
C SER A 483 9.40 -18.80 -18.61
N ALA A 484 9.71 -18.20 -17.45
CA ALA A 484 10.64 -18.75 -16.47
C ALA A 484 10.02 -19.81 -15.54
N LEU A 485 8.77 -20.23 -15.79
CA LEU A 485 8.11 -21.28 -15.02
C LEU A 485 8.77 -22.65 -15.30
N PRO A 486 9.22 -23.40 -14.29
CA PRO A 486 9.62 -24.79 -14.48
C PRO A 486 8.43 -25.62 -14.99
N ALA A 487 8.71 -26.51 -15.94
CA ALA A 487 7.72 -27.28 -16.71
C ALA A 487 6.90 -28.29 -15.87
#